data_AF-A0A7J3AB87-F1
#
_entry.id   AF-A0A7J3AB87-F1
#
_cell.length_a   1.000
_cell.length_b   1.000
_cell.length_c   1.000
_cell.angle_alpha   90.00
_cell.angle_beta   90.00
_cell.angle_gamma   90.00
#
_symmetry.space_group_name_H-M   'P 1'
#
loop_
_entity.id
_entity.type
_entity.pdbx_description
1 polymer ?
#
loop_
_entity_poly.entity_id
_entity_poly.type
_entity_poly.pdbx_seq_one_letter_code
_entity_poly.pdbx_strand_id
1 'polypeptide(L)'
;MERFIEEATKNLGEDPWKVLGKRVVVWLEKDALAELVYGVVRAYYVPLGVSRGYSSWTFIHDNLDIIRTNLEVKVLYLGDHDPSGIDIERFTGEAMRYFDVDFELERIALTYEQVLSYNLLPNPAKKADPRAKEYIQRYGDKCWELDALEPTLLQNVVKEAIQSEIDPRIWNAVVERNHEARRKAREELRRKLGVQ
;
A
#
# COMPACT_ATOMS: atom_id res chain seq x y z
N MET A 1 9.49 27.15 -21.09
CA MET A 1 9.52 27.92 -19.82
C MET A 1 8.45 27.43 -18.84
N GLU A 2 7.19 27.28 -19.26
CA GLU A 2 6.13 26.70 -18.40
C GLU A 2 6.50 25.35 -17.77
N ARG A 3 7.01 24.39 -18.56
CA ARG A 3 7.46 23.09 -18.03
C ARG A 3 8.54 23.19 -16.95
N PHE A 4 9.40 24.21 -17.02
CA PHE A 4 10.42 24.47 -16.00
C PHE A 4 9.79 25.01 -14.71
N ILE A 5 8.83 25.93 -14.82
CA ILE A 5 8.10 26.49 -13.68
C ILE A 5 7.26 25.40 -12.99
N GLU A 6 6.62 24.52 -13.77
CA GLU A 6 5.89 23.37 -13.24
C GLU A 6 6.81 22.41 -12.48
N GLU A 7 7.94 22.02 -13.09
CA GLU A 7 8.91 21.12 -12.48
C GLU A 7 9.52 21.70 -11.20
N ALA A 8 9.84 22.99 -11.19
CA ALA A 8 10.40 23.69 -10.03
C ALA A 8 9.41 23.80 -8.85
N THR A 9 8.10 23.70 -9.11
CA THR A 9 7.05 23.85 -8.09
C THR A 9 6.35 22.54 -7.74
N LYS A 10 6.62 21.44 -8.44
CA LYS A 10 5.88 20.17 -8.29
C LYS A 10 5.96 19.58 -6.88
N ASN A 11 7.11 19.73 -6.23
CA ASN A 11 7.36 19.19 -4.89
C ASN A 11 7.06 20.21 -3.77
N LEU A 12 6.59 21.41 -4.10
CA LEU A 12 6.20 22.39 -3.10
C LEU A 12 4.91 21.92 -2.41
N GLY A 13 4.90 21.93 -1.09
CA GLY A 13 3.74 21.58 -0.29
C GLY A 13 4.10 20.73 0.92
N GLU A 14 3.08 20.49 1.74
CA GLU A 14 3.13 19.63 2.91
C GLU A 14 2.64 18.22 2.55
N ASP A 15 3.23 17.20 3.17
CA ASP A 15 2.78 15.82 3.04
C ASP A 15 1.50 15.60 3.87
N PRO A 16 0.33 15.29 3.27
CA PRO A 16 -0.91 15.11 3.99
C PRO A 16 -0.84 14.04 5.10
N TRP A 17 -0.05 12.98 4.89
CA TRP A 17 0.10 11.90 5.87
C TRP A 17 0.80 12.37 7.14
N LYS A 18 1.80 13.27 7.01
CA LYS A 18 2.46 13.89 8.16
C LYS A 18 1.50 14.75 8.97
N VAL A 19 0.58 15.46 8.33
CA VAL A 19 -0.45 16.26 9.02
C VAL A 19 -1.46 15.38 9.74
N LEU A 20 -1.81 14.23 9.14
CA LEU A 20 -2.64 13.21 9.76
C LEU A 20 -1.93 12.47 10.92
N GLY A 21 -0.62 12.65 11.09
CA GLY A 21 0.15 11.94 12.11
C GLY A 21 0.37 10.46 11.80
N LYS A 22 0.17 10.04 10.54
CA LYS A 22 0.16 8.63 10.11
C LYS A 22 1.13 8.37 8.97
N ARG A 23 1.56 7.12 8.83
CA ARG A 23 2.30 6.59 7.69
C ARG A 23 1.62 5.32 7.21
N VAL A 24 0.87 5.44 6.13
CA VAL A 24 0.26 4.29 5.45
C VAL A 24 1.24 3.78 4.40
N VAL A 25 1.43 2.47 4.35
CA VAL A 25 2.24 1.76 3.36
C VAL A 25 1.43 0.59 2.84
N VAL A 26 1.48 0.36 1.54
CA VAL A 26 0.93 -0.86 0.93
C VAL A 26 2.06 -1.86 0.74
N TRP A 27 1.87 -3.10 1.19
CA TRP A 27 2.83 -4.19 1.03
C TRP A 27 2.23 -5.32 0.18
N LEU A 28 2.84 -5.59 -0.97
CA LEU A 28 2.35 -6.53 -1.98
C LEU A 28 3.28 -7.74 -2.08
N GLU A 29 2.74 -8.95 -1.96
CA GLU A 29 3.50 -10.21 -2.09
C GLU A 29 3.84 -10.58 -3.56
N LYS A 30 3.11 -10.01 -4.51
CA LYS A 30 3.12 -10.43 -5.92
C LYS A 30 3.58 -9.33 -6.87
N ASP A 31 4.84 -9.39 -7.27
CA ASP A 31 5.50 -8.42 -8.18
C ASP A 31 4.77 -8.19 -9.51
N ALA A 32 4.12 -9.21 -10.07
CA ALA A 32 3.36 -9.09 -11.31
C ALA A 32 2.18 -8.09 -11.23
N LEU A 33 1.70 -7.79 -10.02
CA LEU A 33 0.61 -6.84 -9.76
C LEU A 33 1.11 -5.45 -9.35
N ALA A 34 2.43 -5.24 -9.31
CA ALA A 34 3.03 -4.01 -8.80
C ALA A 34 2.59 -2.77 -9.59
N GLU A 35 2.56 -2.82 -10.93
CA GLU A 35 2.15 -1.68 -11.76
C GLU A 35 0.67 -1.31 -11.53
N LEU A 36 -0.19 -2.32 -11.42
CA LEU A 36 -1.62 -2.15 -11.19
C LEU A 36 -1.90 -1.46 -9.84
N VAL A 37 -1.24 -1.94 -8.78
CA VAL A 37 -1.35 -1.38 -7.42
C VAL A 37 -0.69 0.00 -7.36
N TYR A 38 0.48 0.17 -8.00
CA TYR A 38 1.19 1.44 -8.06
C TYR A 38 0.33 2.55 -8.69
N GLY A 39 -0.50 2.20 -9.69
CA GLY A 39 -1.47 3.11 -10.30
C GLY A 39 -2.44 3.74 -9.30
N VAL A 40 -2.77 3.03 -8.20
CA VAL A 40 -3.66 3.51 -7.14
C VAL A 40 -2.89 4.28 -6.07
N VAL A 41 -1.87 3.67 -5.47
CA VAL A 41 -1.17 4.22 -4.29
C VAL A 41 -0.49 5.56 -4.59
N ARG A 42 -0.04 5.78 -5.84
CA ARG A 42 0.59 7.03 -6.27
C ARG A 42 -0.34 8.23 -6.18
N ALA A 43 -1.66 8.04 -6.34
CA ALA A 43 -2.64 9.11 -6.24
C ALA A 43 -2.81 9.60 -4.79
N TYR A 44 -2.42 8.77 -3.83
CA TYR A 44 -2.52 9.03 -2.40
C TYR A 44 -1.15 9.22 -1.74
N TYR A 45 -0.06 9.35 -2.49
CA TYR A 45 1.31 9.49 -1.93
C TYR A 45 1.71 8.33 -1.00
N VAL A 46 1.12 7.15 -1.18
CA VAL A 46 1.39 5.97 -0.36
C VAL A 46 2.54 5.16 -0.98
N PRO A 47 3.61 4.84 -0.23
CA PRO A 47 4.66 3.94 -0.70
C PRO A 47 4.14 2.53 -0.95
N LEU A 48 4.73 1.84 -1.94
CA LEU A 48 4.48 0.43 -2.24
C LEU A 48 5.75 -0.38 -1.96
N GLY A 49 5.68 -1.28 -0.98
CA GLY A 49 6.65 -2.35 -0.79
C GLY A 49 6.23 -3.58 -1.60
N VAL A 50 7.15 -4.17 -2.36
CA VAL A 50 6.87 -5.38 -3.14
C VAL A 50 7.82 -6.48 -2.67
N SER A 51 7.25 -7.63 -2.32
CA SER A 51 7.98 -8.86 -1.97
C SER A 51 7.72 -9.93 -3.03
N ARG A 52 8.45 -11.05 -2.95
CA ARG A 52 8.26 -12.22 -3.83
C ARG A 52 8.19 -13.47 -2.97
N GLY A 53 7.01 -13.75 -2.43
CA GLY A 53 6.83 -14.82 -1.44
C GLY A 53 7.64 -14.57 -0.16
N TYR A 54 8.36 -15.59 0.33
CA TYR A 54 9.29 -15.45 1.46
C TYR A 54 10.47 -14.56 1.12
N SER A 55 10.33 -13.26 1.35
CA SER A 55 11.45 -12.33 1.29
C SER A 55 12.46 -12.62 2.41
N SER A 56 13.76 -12.49 2.12
CA SER A 56 14.77 -12.60 3.17
C SER A 56 14.61 -11.46 4.18
N TRP A 57 15.06 -11.68 5.43
CA TRP A 57 15.05 -10.62 6.44
C TRP A 57 15.89 -9.42 6.00
N THR A 58 16.97 -9.65 5.25
CA THR A 58 17.78 -8.58 4.65
C THR A 58 16.97 -7.77 3.64
N PHE A 59 16.19 -8.44 2.78
CA PHE A 59 15.30 -7.73 1.85
C PHE A 59 14.28 -6.88 2.59
N ILE A 60 13.67 -7.43 3.66
CA ILE A 60 12.72 -6.67 4.49
C ILE A 60 13.44 -5.48 5.12
N HIS A 61 14.60 -5.70 5.74
CA HIS A 61 15.44 -4.67 6.35
C HIS A 61 15.74 -3.50 5.39
N ASP A 62 16.18 -3.82 4.17
CA ASP A 62 16.58 -2.81 3.18
C ASP A 62 15.39 -1.99 2.66
N ASN A 63 14.17 -2.46 2.89
CA ASN A 63 12.92 -1.75 2.55
C ASN A 63 12.25 -1.10 3.76
N LEU A 64 12.78 -1.24 4.99
CA LEU A 64 12.14 -0.69 6.19
C LEU A 64 12.11 0.84 6.21
N ASP A 65 12.94 1.52 5.42
CA ASP A 65 12.93 2.99 5.36
C ASP A 65 11.58 3.54 4.89
N ILE A 66 10.75 2.73 4.22
CA ILE A 66 9.39 3.13 3.86
C ILE A 66 8.47 3.19 5.09
N ILE A 67 8.76 2.46 6.18
CA ILE A 67 7.97 2.41 7.42
C ILE A 67 8.65 3.05 8.63
N ARG A 68 9.97 3.26 8.61
CA ARG A 68 10.71 3.89 9.72
C ARG A 68 10.35 5.37 9.84
N THR A 69 9.56 5.70 10.86
CA THR A 69 9.13 7.06 11.17
C THR A 69 8.68 7.16 12.63
N ASN A 70 8.51 8.38 13.15
CA ASN A 70 7.92 8.64 14.46
C ASN A 70 6.39 8.82 14.40
N LEU A 71 5.76 8.44 13.29
CA LEU A 71 4.32 8.52 13.07
C LEU A 71 3.69 7.16 13.37
N GLU A 72 2.37 7.13 13.57
CA GLU A 72 1.62 5.87 13.60
C GLU A 72 1.72 5.18 12.24
N VAL A 73 2.22 3.94 12.20
CA VAL A 73 2.45 3.21 10.95
C VAL A 73 1.36 2.16 10.74
N LYS A 74 0.75 2.17 9.56
CA LYS A 74 -0.21 1.16 9.09
C LYS A 74 0.32 0.51 7.82
N VAL A 75 0.48 -0.81 7.85
CA VAL A 75 0.90 -1.62 6.71
C VAL A 75 -0.30 -2.39 6.17
N LEU A 76 -0.75 -2.01 4.98
CA LEU A 76 -1.86 -2.66 4.27
C LEU A 76 -1.30 -3.78 3.39
N TYR A 77 -1.51 -5.02 3.82
CA TYR A 77 -0.92 -6.22 3.21
C TYR A 77 -1.83 -6.84 2.15
N LEU A 78 -1.24 -7.15 0.99
CA LEU A 78 -1.85 -7.94 -0.08
C LEU A 78 -1.03 -9.20 -0.31
N GLY A 79 -1.62 -10.35 -0.03
CA GLY A 79 -1.03 -11.65 -0.32
C GLY A 79 -2.10 -12.70 -0.59
N ASP A 80 -1.65 -13.89 -0.94
CA ASP A 80 -2.55 -14.98 -1.29
C ASP A 80 -3.27 -15.51 -0.04
N HIS A 81 -4.48 -16.04 -0.24
CA HIS A 81 -5.23 -16.77 0.78
C HIS A 81 -4.99 -18.27 0.58
N ASP A 82 -3.82 -18.72 1.03
CA ASP A 82 -3.39 -20.11 1.03
C ASP A 82 -2.51 -20.39 2.28
N PRO A 83 -2.15 -21.66 2.57
CA PRO A 83 -1.34 -21.99 3.74
C PRO A 83 -0.01 -21.23 3.82
N SER A 84 0.60 -20.93 2.67
CA SER A 84 1.89 -20.24 2.59
C SER A 84 1.75 -18.72 2.68
N GLY A 85 0.75 -18.12 2.02
CA GLY A 85 0.50 -16.68 2.03
C GLY A 85 0.10 -16.14 3.40
N ILE A 86 -0.65 -16.92 4.19
CA ILE A 86 -0.93 -16.57 5.59
C ILE A 86 0.34 -16.61 6.44
N ASP A 87 1.23 -17.57 6.20
CA ASP A 87 2.50 -17.66 6.92
C ASP A 87 3.50 -16.58 6.48
N ILE A 88 3.50 -16.18 5.21
CA ILE A 88 4.33 -15.09 4.67
C ILE A 88 3.94 -13.75 5.29
N GLU A 89 2.63 -13.49 5.46
CA GLU A 89 2.14 -12.32 6.19
C GLU A 89 2.70 -12.30 7.62
N ARG A 90 2.54 -13.41 8.36
CA ARG A 90 3.07 -13.56 9.72
C ARG A 90 4.58 -13.33 9.76
N PHE A 91 5.32 -13.98 8.88
CA PHE A 91 6.77 -13.90 8.78
C PHE A 91 7.23 -12.47 8.46
N THR A 92 6.54 -11.78 7.55
CA THR A 92 6.81 -10.38 7.20
C THR A 92 6.62 -9.48 8.40
N GLY A 93 5.52 -9.66 9.14
CA GLY A 93 5.25 -8.93 10.37
C GLY A 93 6.31 -9.18 11.47
N GLU A 94 6.69 -10.45 11.69
CA GLU A 94 7.74 -10.83 12.64
C GLU A 94 9.10 -10.20 12.27
N ALA A 95 9.48 -10.24 10.99
CA ALA A 95 10.73 -9.64 10.53
C ALA A 95 10.73 -8.12 10.68
N MET A 96 9.64 -7.41 10.34
CA MET A 96 9.54 -5.96 10.52
C MET A 96 9.65 -5.55 12.00
N ARG A 97 8.97 -6.29 12.90
CA ARG A 97 9.03 -6.03 14.35
C ARG A 97 10.41 -6.32 14.93
N TYR A 98 11.12 -7.33 14.41
CA TYR A 98 12.48 -7.64 14.85
C TYR A 98 13.43 -6.44 14.67
N PHE A 99 13.19 -5.59 13.69
CA PHE A 99 13.96 -4.37 13.43
C PHE A 99 13.41 -3.12 14.13
N ASP A 100 12.67 -3.32 15.25
CA ASP A 100 12.17 -2.29 16.17
C ASP A 100 11.31 -1.22 15.52
N VAL A 101 10.44 -1.64 14.59
CA VAL A 101 9.39 -0.79 14.01
C VAL A 101 8.07 -1.12 14.70
N ASP A 102 7.41 -0.11 15.25
CA ASP A 102 6.02 -0.21 15.72
C ASP A 102 5.07 0.08 14.54
N PHE A 103 4.17 -0.86 14.28
CA PHE A 103 3.21 -0.76 13.18
C PHE A 103 2.04 -1.71 13.40
N GLU A 104 0.91 -1.36 12.78
CA GLU A 104 -0.22 -2.24 12.62
C GLU A 104 -0.20 -2.87 11.22
N LEU A 105 -0.28 -4.20 11.16
CA LEU A 105 -0.37 -4.97 9.91
C LEU A 105 -1.82 -5.38 9.68
N GLU A 106 -2.38 -5.01 8.53
CA GLU A 106 -3.74 -5.36 8.14
C GLU A 106 -3.75 -6.02 6.77
N ARG A 107 -4.22 -7.27 6.69
CA ARG A 107 -4.55 -7.89 5.40
C ARG A 107 -5.80 -7.24 4.81
N ILE A 108 -5.64 -6.58 3.67
CA ILE A 108 -6.73 -5.87 2.99
C ILE A 108 -7.30 -6.61 1.78
N ALA A 109 -6.56 -7.60 1.24
CA ALA A 109 -6.96 -8.37 0.08
C ALA A 109 -7.00 -9.87 0.39
N LEU A 110 -8.01 -10.54 -0.17
CA LEU A 110 -8.29 -11.95 0.05
C LEU A 110 -8.40 -12.30 1.54
N THR A 111 -9.10 -11.47 2.31
CA THR A 111 -9.67 -11.96 3.58
C THR A 111 -10.68 -13.06 3.28
N TYR A 112 -10.90 -13.97 4.22
CA TYR A 112 -11.84 -15.08 3.98
C TYR A 112 -13.26 -14.54 3.71
N GLU A 113 -13.64 -13.45 4.37
CA GLU A 113 -14.90 -12.75 4.17
C GLU A 113 -15.01 -12.15 2.75
N GLN A 114 -13.93 -11.58 2.23
CA GLN A 114 -13.88 -11.08 0.85
C GLN A 114 -14.00 -12.22 -0.16
N VAL A 115 -13.27 -13.32 0.07
CA VAL A 115 -13.32 -14.52 -0.79
C VAL A 115 -14.76 -15.04 -0.92
N LEU A 116 -15.47 -15.13 0.21
CA LEU A 116 -16.87 -15.57 0.21
C LEU A 116 -17.81 -14.54 -0.41
N SER A 117 -17.64 -13.25 -0.11
CA SER A 117 -18.55 -12.20 -0.59
C SER A 117 -18.43 -11.93 -2.09
N TYR A 118 -17.22 -12.01 -2.65
CA TYR A 118 -16.98 -11.86 -4.09
C TYR A 118 -17.17 -13.16 -4.88
N ASN A 119 -17.42 -14.30 -4.20
CA ASN A 119 -17.56 -15.61 -4.82
C ASN A 119 -16.39 -15.95 -5.76
N LEU A 120 -15.16 -15.71 -5.28
CA LEU A 120 -13.95 -15.87 -6.09
C LEU A 120 -13.71 -17.34 -6.44
N LEU A 121 -13.21 -17.56 -7.67
CA LEU A 121 -12.86 -18.90 -8.13
C LEU A 121 -11.68 -19.47 -7.31
N PRO A 122 -11.87 -20.63 -6.66
CA PRO A 122 -10.81 -21.25 -5.86
C PRO A 122 -9.85 -22.06 -6.71
N ASN A 123 -8.62 -22.18 -6.22
CA ASN A 123 -7.68 -23.24 -6.55
C ASN A 123 -7.73 -24.34 -5.46
N PRO A 124 -7.38 -25.59 -5.79
CA PRO A 124 -7.22 -26.62 -4.76
C PRO A 124 -6.03 -26.31 -3.86
N ALA A 125 -6.19 -26.54 -2.55
CA ALA A 125 -5.11 -26.36 -1.59
C ALA A 125 -3.93 -27.30 -1.90
N LYS A 126 -2.70 -26.77 -1.82
CA LYS A 126 -1.47 -27.53 -1.98
C LYS A 126 -1.30 -28.50 -0.81
N LYS A 127 -1.83 -29.72 -0.95
CA LYS A 127 -1.85 -30.76 0.11
C LYS A 127 -0.47 -31.19 0.61
N ALA A 128 0.59 -30.91 -0.15
CA ALA A 128 1.97 -31.18 0.23
C ALA A 128 2.58 -30.11 1.16
N ASP A 129 1.91 -28.97 1.35
CA ASP A 129 2.37 -27.95 2.30
C ASP A 129 2.18 -28.47 3.74
N PRO A 130 3.24 -28.50 4.58
CA PRO A 130 3.12 -28.93 5.98
C PRO A 130 2.11 -28.10 6.79
N ARG A 131 1.83 -26.87 6.36
CA ARG A 131 0.85 -25.95 6.97
C ARG A 131 -0.59 -26.21 6.50
N ALA A 132 -0.78 -27.02 5.46
CA ALA A 132 -2.10 -27.29 4.87
C ALA A 132 -3.08 -27.89 5.87
N LYS A 133 -2.62 -28.68 6.85
CA LYS A 133 -3.51 -29.33 7.82
C LYS A 133 -4.30 -28.32 8.64
N GLU A 134 -3.63 -27.31 9.20
CA GLU A 134 -4.27 -26.28 10.02
C GLU A 134 -5.14 -25.36 9.16
N TYR A 135 -4.64 -24.98 7.98
CA TYR A 135 -5.40 -24.19 7.02
C TYR A 135 -6.72 -24.87 6.62
N ILE A 136 -6.66 -26.17 6.26
CA ILE A 136 -7.84 -26.93 5.83
C ILE A 136 -8.88 -27.03 6.94
N GLN A 137 -8.45 -27.15 8.20
CA GLN A 137 -9.37 -27.15 9.34
C GLN A 137 -10.09 -25.81 9.53
N ARG A 138 -9.45 -24.69 9.17
CA ARG A 138 -10.01 -23.34 9.34
C ARG A 138 -10.83 -22.87 8.14
N TYR A 139 -10.34 -23.08 6.92
CA TYR A 139 -10.87 -22.45 5.70
C TYR A 139 -11.34 -23.46 4.63
N GLY A 140 -11.06 -24.74 4.82
CA GLY A 140 -11.33 -25.80 3.85
C GLY A 140 -10.17 -26.07 2.89
N ASP A 141 -10.39 -26.92 1.88
CA ASP A 141 -9.37 -27.36 0.92
C ASP A 141 -9.24 -26.47 -0.31
N LYS A 142 -9.71 -25.23 -0.21
CA LYS A 142 -9.69 -24.22 -1.27
C LYS A 142 -8.74 -23.08 -0.91
N CYS A 143 -8.05 -22.56 -1.92
CA CYS A 143 -7.12 -21.44 -1.82
C CYS A 143 -7.40 -20.41 -2.91
N TRP A 144 -6.98 -19.17 -2.68
CA TRP A 144 -7.17 -18.08 -3.63
C TRP A 144 -5.89 -17.28 -3.76
N GLU A 145 -5.49 -17.01 -4.99
CA GLU A 145 -4.35 -16.15 -5.30
C GLU A 145 -4.85 -14.75 -5.65
N LEU A 146 -4.00 -13.73 -5.51
CA LEU A 146 -4.36 -12.35 -5.84
C LEU A 146 -4.87 -12.18 -7.28
N ASP A 147 -4.44 -13.03 -8.21
CA ASP A 147 -4.91 -13.04 -9.60
C ASP A 147 -6.37 -13.47 -9.76
N ALA A 148 -6.99 -14.04 -8.71
CA ALA A 148 -8.43 -14.33 -8.69
C ALA A 148 -9.28 -13.06 -8.57
N LEU A 149 -8.69 -11.94 -8.15
CA LEU A 149 -9.36 -10.64 -8.15
C LEU A 149 -9.23 -9.99 -9.53
N GLU A 150 -10.36 -9.60 -10.10
CA GLU A 150 -10.38 -8.76 -11.30
C GLU A 150 -9.59 -7.47 -11.06
N PRO A 151 -8.84 -6.93 -12.06
CA PRO A 151 -7.96 -5.79 -11.86
C PRO A 151 -8.65 -4.57 -11.22
N THR A 152 -9.86 -4.24 -11.67
CA THR A 152 -10.66 -3.13 -11.12
C THR A 152 -11.05 -3.38 -9.66
N LEU A 153 -11.37 -4.64 -9.31
CA LEU A 153 -11.72 -4.99 -7.94
C LEU A 153 -10.52 -4.86 -7.01
N LEU A 154 -9.34 -5.35 -7.42
CA LEU A 154 -8.11 -5.19 -6.66
C LEU A 154 -7.76 -3.72 -6.44
N GLN A 155 -7.89 -2.88 -7.48
CA GLN A 155 -7.68 -1.44 -7.36
C GLN A 155 -8.65 -0.78 -6.37
N ASN A 156 -9.92 -1.18 -6.39
CA ASN A 156 -10.93 -0.67 -5.45
C ASN A 156 -10.62 -1.09 -4.01
N VAL A 157 -10.24 -2.34 -3.77
CA VAL A 157 -9.83 -2.83 -2.45
C VAL A 157 -8.68 -1.99 -1.89
N VAL A 158 -7.62 -1.76 -2.67
CA VAL A 158 -6.48 -0.91 -2.25
C VAL A 158 -6.93 0.52 -1.99
N LYS A 159 -7.74 1.08 -2.88
CA LYS A 159 -8.23 2.45 -2.77
C LYS A 159 -9.06 2.66 -1.51
N GLU A 160 -10.02 1.77 -1.26
CA GLU A 160 -10.92 1.84 -0.10
C GLU A 160 -10.14 1.71 1.22
N ALA A 161 -9.18 0.79 1.29
CA ALA A 161 -8.33 0.63 2.46
C ALA A 161 -7.42 1.83 2.74
N ILE A 162 -6.93 2.53 1.69
CA ILE A 162 -6.19 3.79 1.89
C ILE A 162 -7.15 4.89 2.34
N GLN A 163 -8.34 4.97 1.75
CA GLN A 163 -9.32 6.01 2.05
C GLN A 163 -9.89 5.90 3.47
N SER A 164 -9.98 4.71 4.04
CA SER A 164 -10.41 4.53 5.44
C SER A 164 -9.44 5.13 6.45
N GLU A 165 -8.17 5.32 6.08
CA GLU A 165 -7.14 5.94 6.93
C GLU A 165 -7.08 7.47 6.81
N ILE A 166 -7.92 8.06 5.94
CA ILE A 166 -7.89 9.49 5.63
C ILE A 166 -9.05 10.20 6.33
N ASP A 167 -8.75 11.20 7.18
CA ASP A 167 -9.73 12.23 7.52
C ASP A 167 -9.89 13.16 6.30
N PRO A 168 -11.06 13.15 5.62
CA PRO A 168 -11.23 13.91 4.38
C PRO A 168 -11.14 15.42 4.60
N ARG A 169 -11.48 15.91 5.80
CA ARG A 169 -11.44 17.35 6.11
C ARG A 169 -9.99 17.80 6.21
N ILE A 170 -9.16 17.07 6.95
CA ILE A 170 -7.73 17.39 7.10
C ILE A 170 -7.04 17.24 5.74
N TRP A 171 -7.28 16.14 5.04
CA TRP A 171 -6.68 15.88 3.73
C TRP A 171 -6.98 16.97 2.72
N ASN A 172 -8.27 17.30 2.55
CA ASN A 172 -8.68 18.33 1.59
C ASN A 172 -8.13 19.71 1.96
N ALA A 173 -8.04 20.03 3.26
CA ALA A 173 -7.42 21.27 3.70
C ALA A 173 -5.92 21.35 3.34
N VAL A 174 -5.16 20.27 3.52
CA VAL A 174 -3.74 20.21 3.12
C VAL A 174 -3.59 20.32 1.60
N VAL A 175 -4.41 19.58 0.85
CA VAL A 175 -4.41 19.60 -0.62
C VAL A 175 -4.69 21.01 -1.13
N GLU A 176 -5.69 21.71 -0.59
CA GLU A 176 -6.01 23.08 -0.98
C GLU A 176 -4.87 24.05 -0.66
N ARG A 177 -4.27 23.97 0.55
CA ARG A 177 -3.09 24.78 0.91
C ARG A 177 -1.92 24.54 -0.06
N ASN A 178 -1.68 23.29 -0.44
CA ASN A 178 -0.63 22.92 -1.39
C ASN A 178 -0.91 23.47 -2.79
N HIS A 179 -2.16 23.41 -3.25
CA HIS A 179 -2.56 24.02 -4.52
C HIS A 179 -2.35 25.53 -4.52
N GLU A 180 -2.75 26.23 -3.46
CA GLU A 180 -2.58 27.67 -3.35
C GLU A 180 -1.09 28.07 -3.29
N ALA A 181 -0.28 27.33 -2.52
CA ALA A 181 1.16 27.56 -2.42
C ALA A 181 1.86 27.39 -3.79
N ARG A 182 1.55 26.30 -4.51
CA ARG A 182 2.06 26.05 -5.86
C ARG A 182 1.62 27.15 -6.83
N ARG A 183 0.35 27.57 -6.78
CA ARG A 183 -0.17 28.66 -7.64
C ARG A 183 0.62 29.95 -7.42
N LYS A 184 0.78 30.39 -6.17
CA LYS A 184 1.54 31.61 -5.81
C LYS A 184 2.99 31.52 -6.26
N ALA A 185 3.65 30.38 -6.03
CA ALA A 185 5.04 30.17 -6.46
C ALA A 185 5.20 30.22 -7.99
N ARG A 186 4.26 29.64 -8.74
CA ARG A 186 4.24 29.69 -10.21
C ARG A 186 4.06 31.12 -10.72
N GLU A 187 3.14 31.88 -10.14
CA GLU A 187 2.91 33.29 -10.49
C GLU A 187 4.16 34.15 -10.24
N GLU A 188 4.82 33.95 -9.09
CA GLU A 188 6.05 34.67 -8.77
C GLU A 188 7.19 34.33 -9.74
N LEU A 189 7.35 33.05 -10.09
CA LEU A 189 8.35 32.61 -11.07
C LEU A 189 8.07 33.16 -12.47
N ARG A 190 6.82 33.15 -12.94
CA ARG A 190 6.43 33.76 -14.23
C ARG A 190 6.82 35.23 -14.28
N ARG A 191 6.50 35.98 -13.22
CA ARG A 191 6.86 37.40 -13.09
C ARG A 191 8.37 37.61 -13.12
N LYS A 192 9.14 36.81 -12.38
CA LYS A 192 10.62 36.93 -12.35
C LYS A 192 11.29 36.55 -13.67
N LEU A 193 10.71 35.61 -14.41
CA LEU A 193 11.24 35.12 -15.68
C LEU A 193 10.73 35.90 -16.91
N GLY A 194 9.86 36.90 -16.71
CA GLY A 194 9.32 37.73 -17.79
C GLY A 194 8.41 36.96 -18.75
N VAL A 195 7.76 35.89 -18.27
CA VAL A 195 6.87 35.03 -19.06
C VAL A 195 5.45 35.44 -18.74
N GLN A 196 4.74 35.98 -19.73
CA GLN A 196 3.30 36.23 -19.65
C GLN A 196 2.52 34.92 -19.72
#